data_AF-A0A2K9K4W5-F1
#
_entry.id   AF-A0A2K9K4W5-F1
#
_cell.length_a   1.000
_cell.length_b   1.000
_cell.length_c   1.000
_cell.angle_alpha   90.00
_cell.angle_beta   90.00
_cell.angle_gamma   90.00
#
_symmetry.space_group_name_H-M   'P 1'
#
loop_
_entity.id
_entity.type
_entity.pdbx_description
1 polymer ?
#
loop_
_entity_poly.entity_id
_entity_poly.type
_entity_poly.pdbx_seq_one_letter_code
_entity_poly.pdbx_strand_id
1 'polypeptide(L)'
;MHLRTILIVLCGLLSFYTNAHTYYSLNTEHEQLGQGFEQELGIPLESCLDGQWQFQGGSMGDLAYRGDFDSDTMINTITGSVKAGINLVIFGGSAKFSMRRKVTKNRNSAASAVELTYEKGSYNFENRTTKPAFVELLSTDPTQVRNRCGDSFIHNIKLGSRIYITAKLHFKDRTKYEWFQTKIKVKFLFFSKTFTKTKVFQEATKDAVYTIQVNTDGGMTPELARLSKNGTMHCKTDNLTPCITYADNLFSYLLDGGDYVDDLKDEHLNVLKYEVESYEDSGHYDLAYAGQTAIPNRYIALSARLRSYQDLVYDEIERLSAFKAVSEDPLEIEQLTARITARNSQRIGLEQAGEYCATLPGTTLCENRIESAIANVD
;
A
#
# COMPACT_ATOMS: atom_id res chain seq x y z
N MET A 1 -33.40 37.80 -45.59
CA MET A 1 -33.88 37.81 -44.18
C MET A 1 -34.39 36.42 -43.87
N HIS A 2 -33.59 35.60 -43.20
CA HIS A 2 -33.67 35.31 -41.75
C HIS A 2 -34.84 34.37 -41.42
N LEU A 3 -34.77 33.33 -40.60
CA LEU A 3 -33.75 32.51 -39.95
C LEU A 3 -34.58 31.57 -39.04
N ARG A 4 -34.22 30.28 -38.90
CA ARG A 4 -34.60 29.33 -37.80
C ARG A 4 -36.04 28.79 -37.83
N THR A 5 -36.31 27.54 -37.44
CA THR A 5 -35.69 26.78 -36.33
C THR A 5 -35.82 25.27 -36.56
N ILE A 6 -34.68 24.57 -36.48
CA ILE A 6 -34.55 23.11 -36.40
C ILE A 6 -34.77 22.71 -34.95
N LEU A 7 -35.73 21.82 -34.69
CA LEU A 7 -35.94 21.19 -33.39
C LEU A 7 -34.96 20.00 -33.28
N ILE A 8 -33.77 20.25 -32.71
CA ILE A 8 -32.86 19.19 -32.29
C ILE A 8 -33.38 18.67 -30.94
N VAL A 9 -33.84 17.42 -30.92
CA VAL A 9 -34.14 16.68 -29.70
C VAL A 9 -32.84 16.52 -28.92
N LEU A 10 -32.70 17.35 -27.90
CA LEU A 10 -31.61 17.34 -26.93
C LEU A 10 -31.83 16.15 -25.98
N CYS A 11 -31.50 14.94 -26.43
CA CYS A 11 -31.16 13.85 -25.51
C CYS A 11 -29.80 14.17 -24.89
N GLY A 12 -29.82 15.13 -23.96
CA GLY A 12 -28.69 15.48 -23.14
C GLY A 12 -28.28 14.27 -22.31
N LEU A 13 -27.05 13.84 -22.53
CA LEU A 13 -26.27 12.97 -21.67
C LEU A 13 -26.26 13.55 -20.25
N LEU A 14 -27.25 13.20 -19.43
CA LEU A 14 -27.11 13.19 -17.99
C LEU A 14 -26.33 11.93 -17.63
N SER A 15 -25.04 11.92 -17.95
CA SER A 15 -24.11 11.03 -17.28
C SER A 15 -24.00 11.57 -15.86
N PHE A 16 -24.83 11.06 -14.95
CA PHE A 16 -24.56 11.20 -13.53
C PHE A 16 -23.18 10.59 -13.31
N TYR A 17 -22.21 11.44 -12.98
CA TYR A 17 -20.92 10.97 -12.50
C TYR A 17 -21.20 10.35 -11.12
N THR A 18 -21.52 9.05 -11.09
CA THR A 18 -21.42 8.26 -9.88
C THR A 18 -19.95 8.29 -9.48
N ASN A 19 -19.63 9.06 -8.44
CA ASN A 19 -18.26 9.18 -7.94
C ASN A 19 -17.97 7.94 -7.08
N ALA A 20 -17.81 6.79 -7.72
CA ALA A 20 -17.27 5.62 -7.03
C ALA A 20 -15.85 5.98 -6.54
N HIS A 21 -15.61 5.87 -5.24
CA HIS A 21 -14.31 6.15 -4.67
C HIS A 21 -13.49 4.85 -4.68
N THR A 22 -12.37 4.85 -5.39
CA THR A 22 -11.47 3.68 -5.47
C THR A 22 -10.40 3.73 -4.38
N TYR A 23 -10.26 2.63 -3.65
CA TYR A 23 -9.24 2.42 -2.62
C TYR A 23 -8.38 1.22 -2.99
N TYR A 24 -7.10 1.22 -2.61
CA TYR A 24 -6.27 0.03 -2.76
C TYR A 24 -6.48 -0.92 -1.58
N SER A 25 -6.48 -2.21 -1.87
CA SER A 25 -6.68 -3.23 -0.84
C SER A 25 -5.42 -3.50 -0.01
N LEU A 26 -5.63 -3.71 1.28
CA LEU A 26 -4.74 -4.33 2.27
C LEU A 26 -4.76 -5.85 2.26
N ASN A 27 -5.73 -6.46 1.57
CA ASN A 27 -6.09 -7.86 1.73
C ASN A 27 -6.39 -8.22 3.20
N THR A 28 -7.10 -7.34 3.92
CA THR A 28 -7.66 -7.72 5.23
C THR A 28 -8.95 -8.50 5.04
N GLU A 29 -9.33 -9.26 6.08
CA GLU A 29 -10.60 -9.98 6.09
C GLU A 29 -11.83 -9.05 5.99
N HIS A 30 -11.68 -7.77 6.27
CA HIS A 30 -12.75 -6.77 6.23
C HIS A 30 -12.85 -6.02 4.89
N GLU A 31 -11.97 -6.27 3.93
CA GLU A 31 -12.04 -5.65 2.59
C GLU A 31 -12.77 -6.57 1.60
N GLN A 32 -14.03 -6.87 1.90
CA GLN A 32 -14.88 -7.76 1.12
C GLN A 32 -16.12 -7.01 0.59
N LEU A 33 -16.71 -7.54 -0.47
CA LEU A 33 -17.96 -6.99 -1.01
C LEU A 33 -19.06 -6.97 0.04
N GLY A 34 -19.80 -5.85 0.09
CA GLY A 34 -20.91 -5.63 1.01
C GLY A 34 -20.49 -5.23 2.42
N GLN A 35 -19.18 -5.09 2.72
CA GLN A 35 -18.71 -4.50 3.98
C GLN A 35 -19.03 -3.00 3.99
N GLY A 36 -19.50 -2.51 5.14
CA GLY A 36 -19.68 -1.09 5.38
C GLY A 36 -18.35 -0.35 5.34
N PHE A 37 -18.37 0.96 5.13
CA PHE A 37 -17.16 1.74 4.95
C PHE A 37 -17.38 3.19 5.40
N GLU A 38 -16.41 3.72 6.16
CA GLU A 38 -16.37 5.13 6.55
C GLU A 38 -15.41 5.87 5.63
N GLN A 39 -15.96 6.65 4.69
CA GLN A 39 -15.17 7.32 3.66
C GLN A 39 -14.19 8.34 4.24
N GLU A 40 -14.59 9.06 5.31
CA GLU A 40 -13.74 10.07 5.95
C GLU A 40 -12.47 9.47 6.60
N LEU A 41 -12.51 8.20 7.00
CA LEU A 41 -11.40 7.54 7.68
C LEU A 41 -10.77 6.42 6.87
N GLY A 42 -11.33 6.09 5.71
CA GLY A 42 -10.86 5.02 4.85
C GLY A 42 -10.81 3.65 5.56
N ILE A 43 -11.76 3.37 6.45
CA ILE A 43 -11.81 2.10 7.20
C ILE A 43 -13.01 1.25 6.76
N PRO A 44 -12.81 -0.04 6.49
CA PRO A 44 -13.92 -0.98 6.38
C PRO A 44 -14.53 -1.22 7.77
N LEU A 45 -15.84 -1.37 7.80
CA LEU A 45 -16.65 -1.62 8.98
C LEU A 45 -17.48 -2.89 8.75
N GLU A 46 -18.55 -3.08 9.54
CA GLU A 46 -19.39 -4.26 9.44
C GLU A 46 -20.26 -4.24 8.18
N SER A 47 -20.50 -5.41 7.61
CA SER A 47 -21.41 -5.58 6.49
C SER A 47 -22.86 -5.43 6.93
N CYS A 48 -23.52 -4.37 6.45
CA CYS A 48 -24.91 -4.03 6.77
C CYS A 48 -25.91 -4.37 5.66
N LEU A 49 -25.41 -4.80 4.51
CA LEU A 49 -26.18 -5.23 3.36
C LEU A 49 -25.97 -6.73 3.12
N ASP A 50 -27.03 -7.43 2.73
CA ASP A 50 -26.98 -8.71 2.03
C ASP A 50 -27.04 -8.47 0.52
N GLY A 51 -26.51 -9.38 -0.27
CA GLY A 51 -26.49 -9.27 -1.72
C GLY A 51 -25.74 -10.42 -2.38
N GLN A 52 -25.57 -10.33 -3.70
CA GLN A 52 -24.97 -11.34 -4.54
C GLN A 52 -23.68 -10.85 -5.19
N TRP A 53 -22.69 -11.73 -5.25
CA TRP A 53 -21.42 -11.43 -5.91
C TRP A 53 -21.52 -11.83 -7.38
N GLN A 54 -21.32 -10.88 -8.29
CA GLN A 54 -21.36 -11.12 -9.73
C GLN A 54 -20.00 -10.85 -10.34
N PHE A 55 -19.40 -11.90 -10.94
CA PHE A 55 -18.11 -11.77 -11.62
C PHE A 55 -18.27 -11.08 -12.97
N GLN A 56 -17.41 -10.10 -13.23
CA GLN A 56 -17.22 -9.47 -14.54
C GLN A 56 -15.79 -9.72 -15.00
N GLY A 57 -15.65 -10.50 -16.07
CA GLY A 57 -14.35 -10.82 -16.64
C GLY A 57 -13.71 -9.63 -17.37
N GLY A 58 -12.40 -9.73 -17.58
CA GLY A 58 -11.60 -8.76 -18.33
C GLY A 58 -10.17 -8.80 -17.84
N SER A 59 -9.25 -9.31 -18.67
CA SER A 59 -7.84 -9.41 -18.29
C SER A 59 -7.05 -8.23 -18.84
N MET A 60 -6.27 -7.56 -17.99
CA MET A 60 -5.41 -6.44 -18.36
C MET A 60 -4.05 -6.58 -17.67
N GLY A 61 -2.96 -6.32 -18.39
CA GLY A 61 -1.62 -6.17 -17.83
C GLY A 61 -1.16 -4.72 -17.92
N ASP A 62 -0.53 -4.22 -16.87
CA ASP A 62 0.09 -2.89 -16.82
C ASP A 62 1.52 -2.99 -16.27
N LEU A 63 2.43 -2.21 -16.87
CA LEU A 63 3.82 -2.07 -16.46
C LEU A 63 4.10 -0.59 -16.20
N ALA A 64 4.41 -0.27 -14.95
CA ALA A 64 4.72 1.10 -14.53
C ALA A 64 6.12 1.22 -13.95
N TYR A 65 6.85 2.25 -14.38
CA TYR A 65 8.15 2.61 -13.79
C TYR A 65 8.03 3.78 -12.82
N ARG A 66 8.55 3.60 -11.60
CA ARG A 66 8.57 4.61 -10.53
C ARG A 66 10.01 4.90 -10.09
N GLY A 67 10.64 5.88 -10.74
CA GLY A 67 11.97 6.36 -10.36
C GLY A 67 11.91 7.50 -9.35
N ASP A 68 12.69 7.38 -8.27
CA ASP A 68 12.62 8.23 -7.06
C ASP A 68 11.27 8.13 -6.35
N PHE A 69 10.84 6.90 -6.07
CA PHE A 69 9.52 6.63 -5.51
C PHE A 69 9.49 7.04 -4.03
N ASP A 70 8.81 8.16 -3.75
CA ASP A 70 8.63 8.66 -2.40
C ASP A 70 7.36 8.10 -1.74
N SER A 71 7.37 8.14 -0.40
CA SER A 71 6.28 7.65 0.44
C SER A 71 4.96 8.33 0.12
N ASP A 72 4.99 9.64 -0.17
CA ASP A 72 3.78 10.44 -0.40
C ASP A 72 3.13 10.10 -1.75
N THR A 73 3.91 9.84 -2.80
CA THR A 73 3.44 9.40 -4.11
C THR A 73 2.85 8.00 -4.03
N MET A 74 3.46 7.10 -3.26
CA MET A 74 2.89 5.77 -2.99
C MET A 74 1.60 5.87 -2.18
N ILE A 75 1.56 6.69 -1.12
CA ILE A 75 0.33 6.94 -0.33
C ILE A 75 -0.77 7.47 -1.25
N ASN A 76 -0.49 8.51 -2.05
CA ASN A 76 -1.46 9.08 -2.99
C ASN A 76 -1.92 8.08 -4.06
N THR A 77 -1.06 7.14 -4.43
CA THR A 77 -1.42 6.02 -5.30
C THR A 77 -2.34 5.05 -4.57
N ILE A 78 -1.95 4.56 -3.39
CA ILE A 78 -2.71 3.60 -2.54
C ILE A 78 -4.08 4.13 -2.11
N THR A 79 -4.18 5.41 -1.84
CA THR A 79 -5.37 6.02 -1.23
C THR A 79 -6.37 6.52 -2.26
N GLY A 80 -6.07 6.40 -3.55
CA GLY A 80 -6.98 6.76 -4.63
C GLY A 80 -6.89 8.23 -5.02
N SER A 81 -7.21 8.49 -6.29
CA SER A 81 -7.15 9.80 -6.96
C SER A 81 -8.27 10.75 -6.52
N VAL A 82 -8.49 10.91 -5.21
CA VAL A 82 -9.41 11.91 -4.67
C VAL A 82 -8.60 13.16 -4.35
N LYS A 83 -8.76 14.20 -5.19
CA LYS A 83 -8.15 15.54 -5.02
C LYS A 83 -8.61 16.30 -3.76
N ALA A 84 -9.37 15.65 -2.87
CA ALA A 84 -9.97 16.24 -1.68
C ALA A 84 -9.45 15.58 -0.40
N GLY A 85 -8.15 15.76 -0.11
CA GLY A 85 -7.60 15.90 1.25
C GLY A 85 -7.76 14.80 2.30
N ILE A 86 -8.45 13.68 2.04
CA ILE A 86 -8.77 12.68 3.05
C ILE A 86 -8.29 11.31 2.55
N ASN A 87 -7.04 10.98 2.88
CA ASN A 87 -6.34 9.80 2.36
C ASN A 87 -5.53 9.11 3.46
N LEU A 88 -6.22 8.55 4.46
CA LEU A 88 -5.55 7.78 5.51
C LEU A 88 -6.42 6.59 5.88
N VAL A 89 -5.99 5.37 5.56
CA VAL A 89 -6.41 4.21 6.38
C VAL A 89 -5.79 4.44 7.76
N ILE A 90 -6.56 4.94 8.70
CA ILE A 90 -6.07 5.28 10.04
C ILE A 90 -5.76 3.97 10.78
N PHE A 91 -4.53 3.83 11.28
CA PHE A 91 -4.01 2.61 11.91
C PHE A 91 -4.09 1.33 11.06
N GLY A 92 -4.26 1.49 9.73
CA GLY A 92 -4.34 0.38 8.78
C GLY A 92 -3.16 -0.58 8.95
N GLY A 93 -3.48 -1.88 8.95
CA GLY A 93 -2.61 -2.98 9.36
C GLY A 93 -1.17 -2.88 8.86
N SER A 94 -0.26 -3.42 9.67
CA SER A 94 1.21 -3.44 9.46
C SER A 94 1.65 -3.78 8.02
N ALA A 95 0.81 -4.48 7.25
CA ALA A 95 0.99 -4.78 5.82
C ALA A 95 1.10 -3.55 4.89
N LYS A 96 0.18 -2.55 4.91
CA LYS A 96 0.29 -1.34 4.03
C LYS A 96 1.52 -0.53 4.39
N PHE A 97 1.75 -0.39 5.68
CA PHE A 97 2.88 0.34 6.22
C PHE A 97 4.21 -0.32 5.81
N SER A 98 4.31 -1.64 5.97
CA SER A 98 5.43 -2.46 5.52
C SER A 98 5.62 -2.37 4.00
N MET A 99 4.56 -2.54 3.21
CA MET A 99 4.63 -2.55 1.74
C MET A 99 5.07 -1.20 1.19
N ARG A 100 4.42 -0.10 1.58
CA ARG A 100 4.80 1.27 1.22
C ARG A 100 6.30 1.47 1.42
N ARG A 101 6.80 1.10 2.59
CA ARG A 101 8.20 1.34 2.95
C ARG A 101 9.16 0.48 2.16
N LYS A 102 8.83 -0.78 1.89
CA LYS A 102 9.68 -1.66 1.08
C LYS A 102 9.85 -1.14 -0.35
N VAL A 103 8.89 -0.37 -0.87
CA VAL A 103 8.95 0.15 -2.23
C VAL A 103 9.45 1.60 -2.34
N THR A 104 9.48 2.36 -1.25
CA THR A 104 9.83 3.80 -1.25
C THR A 104 11.21 4.11 -0.67
N LYS A 105 11.74 5.31 -0.96
CA LYS A 105 12.98 5.83 -0.37
C LYS A 105 12.82 6.15 1.12
N ASN A 106 13.94 6.20 1.84
CA ASN A 106 13.96 6.65 3.24
C ASN A 106 15.12 7.61 3.55
N ARG A 107 15.31 7.96 4.83
CA ARG A 107 16.29 8.96 5.28
C ARG A 107 17.75 8.62 4.93
N ASN A 108 18.04 7.35 4.65
CA ASN A 108 19.38 6.84 4.35
C ASN A 108 19.39 5.96 3.10
N SER A 109 18.37 6.04 2.25
CA SER A 109 18.35 5.24 1.04
C SER A 109 17.70 5.96 -0.13
N ALA A 110 18.25 5.68 -1.31
CA ALA A 110 17.56 5.95 -2.56
C ALA A 110 16.74 4.71 -2.91
N ALA A 111 15.55 4.88 -3.51
CA ALA A 111 14.72 3.78 -4.01
C ALA A 111 14.23 4.01 -5.44
N SER A 112 14.07 2.93 -6.18
CA SER A 112 13.40 2.90 -7.48
C SER A 112 12.63 1.60 -7.61
N ALA A 113 11.40 1.66 -8.12
CA ALA A 113 10.55 0.49 -8.25
C ALA A 113 10.04 0.30 -9.68
N VAL A 114 9.90 -0.96 -10.09
CA VAL A 114 9.07 -1.39 -11.21
C VAL A 114 7.83 -2.04 -10.62
N GLU A 115 6.67 -1.56 -11.05
CA GLU A 115 5.36 -2.09 -10.68
C GLU A 115 4.81 -2.87 -11.88
N LEU A 116 4.48 -4.13 -11.64
CA LEU A 116 3.81 -5.01 -12.59
C LEU A 116 2.43 -5.30 -12.03
N THR A 117 1.38 -4.97 -12.77
CA THR A 117 0.00 -5.27 -12.37
C THR A 117 -0.64 -6.18 -13.41
N TYR A 118 -1.23 -7.28 -12.94
CA TYR A 118 -2.10 -8.14 -13.73
C TYR A 118 -3.48 -8.11 -13.11
N GLU A 119 -4.49 -7.67 -13.85
CA GLU A 119 -5.89 -7.68 -13.46
C GLU A 119 -6.60 -8.83 -14.18
N LYS A 120 -7.30 -9.71 -13.44
CA LYS A 120 -8.10 -10.81 -14.02
C LYS A 120 -9.54 -10.38 -14.35
N GLY A 121 -10.09 -9.46 -13.55
CA GLY A 121 -11.47 -9.02 -13.62
C GLY A 121 -11.92 -8.43 -12.29
N SER A 122 -13.23 -8.24 -12.13
CA SER A 122 -13.81 -7.70 -10.91
C SER A 122 -15.04 -8.48 -10.46
N TYR A 123 -15.41 -8.36 -9.19
CA TYR A 123 -16.72 -8.77 -8.69
C TYR A 123 -17.50 -7.53 -8.27
N ASN A 124 -18.79 -7.49 -8.63
CA ASN A 124 -19.74 -6.50 -8.15
C ASN A 124 -20.68 -7.09 -7.09
N PHE A 125 -21.13 -6.23 -6.19
CA PHE A 125 -22.12 -6.54 -5.17
C PHE A 125 -23.50 -6.03 -5.62
N GLU A 126 -24.35 -6.96 -6.02
CA GLU A 126 -25.63 -6.71 -6.69
C GLU A 126 -26.81 -7.27 -5.90
N ASN A 127 -28.05 -6.94 -6.30
CA ASN A 127 -29.28 -7.44 -5.66
C ASN A 127 -29.29 -7.21 -4.14
N ARG A 128 -29.00 -5.98 -3.74
CA ARG A 128 -28.66 -5.59 -2.37
C ARG A 128 -29.91 -5.36 -1.52
N THR A 129 -29.88 -5.77 -0.26
CA THR A 129 -30.93 -5.49 0.73
C THR A 129 -30.34 -5.25 2.12
N THR A 130 -30.90 -4.32 2.89
CA THR A 130 -30.50 -4.08 4.27
C THR A 130 -30.74 -5.32 5.13
N LYS A 131 -29.72 -5.73 5.89
CA LYS A 131 -29.81 -6.87 6.80
C LYS A 131 -30.87 -6.65 7.88
N PRO A 132 -31.69 -7.65 8.23
CA PRO A 132 -32.78 -7.50 9.20
C PRO A 132 -32.34 -6.92 10.57
N ALA A 133 -31.16 -7.32 11.05
CA ALA A 133 -30.62 -6.83 12.33
C ALA A 133 -30.39 -5.31 12.35
N PHE A 134 -30.07 -4.71 11.20
CA PHE A 134 -29.88 -3.26 11.10
C PHE A 134 -31.19 -2.52 10.85
N VAL A 135 -32.17 -3.14 10.18
CA VAL A 135 -33.53 -2.57 10.04
C VAL A 135 -34.17 -2.36 11.42
N GLU A 136 -34.06 -3.34 12.32
CA GLU A 136 -34.53 -3.20 13.70
C GLU A 136 -33.77 -2.10 14.44
N LEU A 137 -32.44 -2.07 14.29
CA LEU A 137 -31.60 -1.11 15.00
C LEU A 137 -31.81 0.34 14.55
N LEU A 138 -32.07 0.58 13.26
CA LEU A 138 -32.40 1.90 12.72
C LEU A 138 -33.60 2.54 13.42
N SER A 139 -34.55 1.73 13.90
CA SER A 139 -35.75 2.22 14.59
C SER A 139 -35.51 2.60 16.05
N THR A 140 -34.41 2.15 16.66
CA THR A 140 -34.13 2.31 18.10
C THR A 140 -32.88 3.12 18.38
N ASP A 141 -31.80 2.90 17.64
CA ASP A 141 -30.53 3.61 17.75
C ASP A 141 -29.86 3.75 16.37
N PRO A 142 -30.33 4.69 15.53
CA PRO A 142 -29.75 4.91 14.21
C PRO A 142 -28.26 5.30 14.28
N THR A 143 -27.82 5.99 15.35
CA THR A 143 -26.41 6.38 15.51
C THR A 143 -25.51 5.15 15.63
N GLN A 144 -25.97 4.10 16.33
CA GLN A 144 -25.23 2.83 16.39
C GLN A 144 -25.12 2.16 15.02
N VAL A 145 -26.13 2.28 14.16
CA VAL A 145 -26.05 1.81 12.76
C VAL A 145 -24.99 2.60 12.00
N ARG A 146 -24.99 3.93 12.05
CA ARG A 146 -23.96 4.75 11.37
C ARG A 146 -22.54 4.39 11.81
N ASN A 147 -22.33 4.12 13.10
CA ASN A 147 -21.03 3.73 13.65
C ASN A 147 -20.56 2.33 13.21
N ARG A 148 -21.50 1.41 12.91
CA ARG A 148 -21.19 0.04 12.48
C ARG A 148 -21.13 -0.12 10.96
N CYS A 149 -21.91 0.66 10.22
CA CYS A 149 -22.09 0.52 8.78
C CYS A 149 -21.31 1.54 7.95
N GLY A 150 -20.87 2.65 8.55
CA GLY A 150 -20.26 3.73 7.79
C GLY A 150 -21.30 4.56 7.02
N ASP A 151 -20.83 5.37 6.08
CA ASP A 151 -21.64 6.14 5.11
C ASP A 151 -21.74 5.46 3.74
N SER A 152 -20.92 4.43 3.52
CA SER A 152 -20.81 3.74 2.25
C SER A 152 -20.58 2.25 2.47
N PHE A 153 -20.48 1.50 1.37
CA PHE A 153 -20.11 0.08 1.40
C PHE A 153 -19.25 -0.26 0.19
N ILE A 154 -18.48 -1.34 0.30
CA ILE A 154 -17.66 -1.88 -0.78
C ILE A 154 -18.57 -2.57 -1.81
N HIS A 155 -18.74 -1.98 -2.99
CA HIS A 155 -19.62 -2.50 -4.03
C HIS A 155 -18.89 -3.18 -5.19
N ASN A 156 -17.60 -2.90 -5.39
CA ASN A 156 -16.76 -3.56 -6.38
C ASN A 156 -15.42 -3.95 -5.78
N ILE A 157 -14.90 -5.11 -6.15
CA ILE A 157 -13.52 -5.53 -5.89
C ILE A 157 -12.84 -5.92 -7.20
N LYS A 158 -11.64 -5.41 -7.43
CA LYS A 158 -10.79 -5.80 -8.56
C LYS A 158 -9.82 -6.89 -8.13
N LEU A 159 -9.81 -8.00 -8.84
CA LEU A 159 -8.93 -9.13 -8.58
C LEU A 159 -7.75 -9.17 -9.53
N GLY A 160 -6.60 -9.54 -8.99
CA GLY A 160 -5.40 -9.64 -9.78
C GLY A 160 -4.17 -9.95 -8.93
N SER A 161 -3.00 -9.70 -9.50
CA SER A 161 -1.72 -9.75 -8.80
C SER A 161 -0.94 -8.50 -9.12
N ARG A 162 -0.31 -7.91 -8.10
CA ARG A 162 0.64 -6.82 -8.26
C ARG A 162 2.00 -7.24 -7.71
N ILE A 163 3.05 -6.94 -8.46
CA ILE A 163 4.44 -7.14 -8.04
C ILE A 163 5.17 -5.80 -8.08
N TYR A 164 5.92 -5.53 -7.02
CA TYR A 164 6.91 -4.47 -6.97
C TYR A 164 8.30 -5.08 -6.92
N ILE A 165 9.12 -4.76 -7.92
CA ILE A 165 10.56 -5.03 -7.90
C ILE A 165 11.26 -3.73 -7.57
N THR A 166 11.79 -3.64 -6.35
CA THR A 166 12.38 -2.41 -5.81
C THR A 166 13.89 -2.55 -5.70
N ALA A 167 14.60 -1.65 -6.36
CA ALA A 167 16.01 -1.41 -6.16
C ALA A 167 16.22 -0.33 -5.09
N LYS A 168 17.00 -0.64 -4.06
CA LYS A 168 17.39 0.30 -3.01
C LYS A 168 18.88 0.39 -2.87
N LEU A 169 19.34 1.58 -2.52
CA LEU A 169 20.74 1.83 -2.18
C LEU A 169 20.79 2.39 -0.77
N HIS A 170 21.31 1.60 0.17
CA HIS A 170 21.39 1.95 1.59
C HIS A 170 22.75 2.54 1.93
N PHE A 171 22.75 3.72 2.53
CA PHE A 171 23.96 4.41 2.95
C PHE A 171 24.17 4.25 4.46
N LYS A 172 25.43 4.08 4.89
CA LYS A 172 25.77 4.08 6.33
C LYS A 172 25.44 5.41 6.99
N ASP A 173 25.66 6.50 6.26
CA ASP A 173 25.57 7.88 6.73
C ASP A 173 24.57 8.71 5.89
N ARG A 174 23.85 9.62 6.56
CA ARG A 174 22.86 10.49 5.92
C ARG A 174 23.49 11.51 4.98
N THR A 175 24.64 12.07 5.34
CA THR A 175 25.41 13.02 4.53
C THR A 175 25.80 12.42 3.19
N LYS A 176 26.17 11.13 3.18
CA LYS A 176 26.48 10.39 1.94
C LYS A 176 25.25 10.22 1.05
N TYR A 177 24.11 9.92 1.64
CA TYR A 177 22.83 9.88 0.92
C TYR A 177 22.45 11.25 0.33
N GLU A 178 22.53 12.34 1.11
CA GLU A 178 22.22 13.70 0.66
C GLU A 178 23.16 14.16 -0.46
N TRP A 179 24.44 13.83 -0.35
CA TRP A 179 25.41 14.06 -1.42
C TRP A 179 25.07 13.27 -2.68
N PHE A 180 24.72 11.99 -2.55
CA PHE A 180 24.30 11.15 -3.67
C PHE A 180 23.09 11.73 -4.39
N GLN A 181 22.04 12.12 -3.66
CA GLN A 181 20.84 12.77 -4.20
C GLN A 181 21.17 14.06 -4.96
N THR A 182 22.11 14.85 -4.44
CA THR A 182 22.50 16.14 -5.05
C THR A 182 23.32 15.95 -6.33
N LYS A 183 24.21 14.95 -6.36
CA LYS A 183 25.21 14.77 -7.44
C LYS A 183 24.76 13.77 -8.49
N ILE A 184 24.04 12.72 -8.09
CA ILE A 184 23.56 11.67 -8.97
C ILE A 184 22.08 11.95 -9.26
N LYS A 185 21.84 12.75 -10.29
CA LYS A 185 20.47 13.12 -10.75
C LYS A 185 19.79 12.04 -11.60
N VAL A 186 20.40 10.87 -11.72
CA VAL A 186 19.92 9.79 -12.59
C VAL A 186 19.02 8.88 -11.79
N LYS A 187 17.80 8.66 -12.29
CA LYS A 187 16.89 7.65 -11.76
C LYS A 187 17.55 6.29 -11.93
N PHE A 188 17.95 5.67 -10.81
CA PHE A 188 18.71 4.43 -10.84
C PHE A 188 17.75 3.24 -10.91
N LEU A 189 17.73 2.55 -12.04
CA LEU A 189 17.20 1.19 -12.14
C LEU A 189 18.35 0.28 -12.50
N PHE A 190 18.37 -0.90 -11.88
CA PHE A 190 19.11 -2.09 -12.31
C PHE A 190 20.32 -1.74 -13.14
N PHE A 191 21.32 -1.20 -12.44
CA PHE A 191 22.40 -0.49 -13.08
C PHE A 191 22.95 -1.24 -14.28
N SER A 192 22.87 -0.61 -15.45
CA SER A 192 23.57 -1.16 -16.61
C SER A 192 25.05 -1.26 -16.28
N LYS A 193 25.73 -2.30 -16.81
CA LYS A 193 27.17 -2.53 -16.64
C LYS A 193 28.04 -1.30 -16.97
N THR A 194 27.48 -0.31 -17.67
CA THR A 194 28.13 0.92 -18.11
C THR A 194 28.00 2.06 -17.10
N PHE A 195 26.83 2.29 -16.50
CA PHE A 195 26.60 3.43 -15.60
C PHE A 195 27.28 3.27 -14.23
N THR A 196 27.30 2.04 -13.70
CA THR A 196 27.97 1.69 -12.44
C THR A 196 29.48 1.77 -12.46
N LYS A 197 30.08 1.90 -13.64
CA LYS A 197 31.54 2.01 -13.79
C LYS A 197 32.04 3.45 -13.83
N THR A 198 31.15 4.43 -13.70
CA THR A 198 31.58 5.83 -13.58
C THR A 198 32.26 6.04 -12.23
N LYS A 199 33.43 6.69 -12.21
CA LYS A 199 34.19 6.97 -10.98
C LYS A 199 33.33 7.71 -9.94
N VAL A 200 32.51 8.65 -10.39
CA VAL A 200 31.61 9.45 -9.55
C VAL A 200 30.60 8.56 -8.83
N PHE A 201 29.98 7.61 -9.53
CA PHE A 201 29.04 6.67 -8.92
C PHE A 201 29.76 5.77 -7.91
N GLN A 202 30.88 5.16 -8.30
CA GLN A 202 31.63 4.25 -7.42
C GLN A 202 32.10 4.93 -6.13
N GLU A 203 32.55 6.19 -6.23
CA GLU A 203 32.97 6.97 -5.06
C GLU A 203 31.78 7.38 -4.18
N ALA A 204 30.64 7.69 -4.79
CA ALA A 204 29.41 8.02 -4.08
C ALA A 204 28.86 6.84 -3.28
N THR A 205 28.97 5.63 -3.85
CA THR A 205 28.32 4.44 -3.31
C THR A 205 29.26 3.48 -2.62
N LYS A 206 30.58 3.73 -2.57
CA LYS A 206 31.62 2.79 -2.11
C LYS A 206 31.26 1.96 -0.87
N ASP A 207 30.63 2.59 0.13
CA ASP A 207 30.26 1.97 1.41
C ASP A 207 28.74 1.72 1.55
N ALA A 208 28.01 1.74 0.44
CA ALA A 208 26.58 1.52 0.38
C ALA A 208 26.27 0.05 0.02
N VAL A 209 25.08 -0.39 0.42
CA VAL A 209 24.56 -1.71 0.07
C VAL A 209 23.45 -1.54 -0.94
N TYR A 210 23.57 -2.22 -2.07
CA TYR A 210 22.52 -2.31 -3.05
C TYR A 210 21.63 -3.50 -2.74
N THR A 211 20.33 -3.27 -2.80
CA THR A 211 19.31 -4.25 -2.45
C THR A 211 18.28 -4.31 -3.57
N ILE A 212 17.89 -5.52 -3.97
CA ILE A 212 16.74 -5.75 -4.84
C ILE A 212 15.70 -6.52 -4.03
N GLN A 213 14.49 -5.99 -3.92
CA GLN A 213 13.37 -6.60 -3.21
C GLN A 213 12.24 -6.91 -4.18
N VAL A 214 11.65 -8.09 -4.03
CA VAL A 214 10.42 -8.48 -4.70
C VAL A 214 9.32 -8.52 -3.65
N ASN A 215 8.31 -7.68 -3.83
CA ASN A 215 7.12 -7.67 -3.00
C ASN A 215 5.89 -7.90 -3.88
N THR A 216 4.88 -8.58 -3.36
CA THR A 216 3.65 -8.85 -4.09
C THR A 216 2.41 -8.55 -3.26
N ASP A 217 1.44 -7.86 -3.86
CA ASP A 217 0.05 -7.82 -3.42
C ASP A 217 -0.68 -8.91 -4.23
N GLY A 218 -0.53 -10.16 -3.78
CA GLY A 218 -0.80 -11.37 -4.56
C GLY A 218 -0.11 -12.56 -3.92
N GLY A 219 -0.51 -13.78 -4.27
CA GLY A 219 0.30 -14.96 -3.97
C GLY A 219 1.55 -14.97 -4.85
N MET A 220 2.70 -15.41 -4.31
CA MET A 220 3.86 -15.70 -5.15
C MET A 220 3.63 -17.02 -5.88
N THR A 221 3.82 -17.01 -7.20
CA THR A 221 3.90 -18.27 -7.95
C THR A 221 5.12 -19.06 -7.48
N PRO A 222 5.11 -20.41 -7.56
CA PRO A 222 6.24 -21.23 -7.13
C PRO A 222 7.57 -20.82 -7.78
N GLU A 223 7.53 -20.47 -9.06
CA GLU A 223 8.72 -20.04 -9.80
C GLU A 223 9.21 -18.65 -9.35
N LEU A 224 8.30 -17.70 -9.08
CA LEU A 224 8.67 -16.39 -8.52
C LEU A 224 9.29 -16.55 -7.13
N ALA A 225 8.75 -17.43 -6.29
CA ALA A 225 9.30 -17.72 -4.97
C ALA A 225 10.72 -18.32 -5.07
N ARG A 226 10.92 -19.24 -6.02
CA ARG A 226 12.23 -19.86 -6.31
C ARG A 226 13.26 -18.83 -6.80
N LEU A 227 12.90 -18.01 -7.78
CA LEU A 227 13.77 -16.99 -8.37
C LEU A 227 14.11 -15.90 -7.36
N SER A 228 13.12 -15.46 -6.57
CA SER A 228 13.31 -14.37 -5.62
C SER A 228 14.07 -14.76 -4.35
N LYS A 229 14.25 -16.07 -4.07
CA LYS A 229 15.02 -16.61 -2.92
C LYS A 229 14.65 -15.94 -1.58
N ASN A 230 13.37 -15.96 -1.22
CA ASN A 230 12.79 -15.23 -0.08
C ASN A 230 12.62 -13.71 -0.30
N GLY A 231 12.57 -13.26 -1.56
CA GLY A 231 12.12 -11.92 -1.91
C GLY A 231 13.14 -10.79 -1.77
N THR A 232 14.41 -11.05 -1.42
CA THR A 232 15.42 -9.99 -1.30
C THR A 232 16.84 -10.47 -1.62
N MET A 233 17.57 -9.68 -2.40
CA MET A 233 19.00 -9.86 -2.70
C MET A 233 19.79 -8.62 -2.28
N HIS A 234 20.94 -8.82 -1.62
CA HIS A 234 21.84 -7.76 -1.20
C HIS A 234 23.22 -7.91 -1.85
N CYS A 235 23.80 -6.80 -2.29
CA CYS A 235 25.14 -6.75 -2.86
C CYS A 235 25.88 -5.51 -2.37
N LYS A 236 27.19 -5.65 -2.16
CA LYS A 236 28.09 -4.50 -2.03
C LYS A 236 28.17 -3.80 -3.39
N THR A 237 28.26 -2.48 -3.40
CA THR A 237 28.28 -1.72 -4.67
C THR A 237 29.59 -1.87 -5.45
N ASP A 238 30.66 -2.30 -4.79
CA ASP A 238 31.93 -2.66 -5.45
C ASP A 238 31.83 -3.98 -6.22
N ASN A 239 30.83 -4.82 -5.93
CA ASN A 239 30.48 -6.02 -6.69
C ASN A 239 28.97 -6.20 -6.86
N LEU A 240 28.41 -5.52 -7.88
CA LEU A 240 26.99 -5.59 -8.21
C LEU A 240 26.59 -6.78 -9.09
N THR A 241 27.55 -7.57 -9.57
CA THR A 241 27.29 -8.68 -10.50
C THR A 241 26.20 -9.63 -10.02
N PRO A 242 26.18 -10.09 -8.75
CA PRO A 242 25.13 -10.99 -8.26
C PRO A 242 23.73 -10.36 -8.31
N CYS A 243 23.61 -9.07 -8.02
CA CYS A 243 22.34 -8.35 -8.06
C CYS A 243 21.87 -8.10 -9.49
N ILE A 244 22.79 -7.82 -10.42
CA ILE A 244 22.45 -7.70 -11.84
C ILE A 244 21.93 -9.04 -12.36
N THR A 245 22.64 -10.14 -12.11
CA THR A 245 22.18 -11.49 -12.51
C THR A 245 20.83 -11.85 -11.86
N TYR A 246 20.63 -11.48 -10.60
CA TYR A 246 19.36 -11.69 -9.92
C TYR A 246 18.22 -10.92 -10.57
N ALA A 247 18.42 -9.63 -10.90
CA ALA A 247 17.44 -8.82 -11.62
C ALA A 247 17.14 -9.40 -13.01
N ASP A 248 18.17 -9.73 -13.78
CA ASP A 248 18.04 -10.27 -15.14
C ASP A 248 17.17 -11.53 -15.15
N ASN A 249 17.40 -12.44 -14.18
CA ASN A 249 16.59 -13.66 -14.04
C ASN A 249 15.12 -13.36 -13.69
N LEU A 250 14.87 -12.39 -12.80
CA LEU A 250 13.51 -11.98 -12.44
C LEU A 250 12.78 -11.37 -13.64
N PHE A 251 13.41 -10.45 -14.37
CA PHE A 251 12.78 -9.79 -15.51
C PHE A 251 12.57 -10.72 -16.70
N SER A 252 13.48 -11.67 -16.92
CA SER A 252 13.30 -12.69 -17.95
C SER A 252 12.01 -13.48 -17.74
N TYR A 253 11.71 -13.83 -16.48
CA TYR A 253 10.48 -14.54 -16.11
C TYR A 253 9.23 -13.65 -16.13
N LEU A 254 9.36 -12.38 -15.73
CA LEU A 254 8.21 -11.48 -15.55
C LEU A 254 7.79 -10.72 -16.82
N LEU A 255 8.70 -10.50 -17.78
CA LEU A 255 8.47 -9.59 -18.91
C LEU A 255 8.83 -10.17 -20.28
N ASP A 256 9.99 -10.83 -20.42
CA ASP A 256 10.59 -11.14 -21.73
C ASP A 256 9.93 -12.36 -22.43
N GLY A 257 8.60 -12.36 -22.50
CA GLY A 257 7.80 -13.52 -22.92
C GLY A 257 7.82 -14.66 -21.90
N GLY A 258 8.17 -14.35 -20.64
CA GLY A 258 8.27 -15.33 -19.56
C GLY A 258 6.92 -15.82 -19.03
N ASP A 259 6.98 -16.93 -18.29
CA ASP A 259 5.81 -17.75 -17.93
C ASP A 259 4.98 -17.18 -16.77
N TYR A 260 5.28 -15.97 -16.27
CA TYR A 260 4.61 -15.45 -15.06
C TYR A 260 3.08 -15.38 -15.19
N VAL A 261 2.57 -14.89 -16.32
CA VAL A 261 1.12 -14.79 -16.55
C VAL A 261 0.48 -16.17 -16.65
N ASP A 262 1.19 -17.14 -17.23
CA ASP A 262 0.71 -18.52 -17.39
C ASP A 262 0.73 -19.29 -16.05
N ASP A 263 1.67 -18.96 -15.16
CA ASP A 263 1.78 -19.51 -13.81
C ASP A 263 0.79 -18.88 -12.82
N LEU A 264 0.13 -17.77 -13.18
CA LEU A 264 -0.88 -17.14 -12.34
C LEU A 264 -2.16 -17.99 -12.31
N LYS A 265 -2.52 -18.42 -11.11
CA LYS A 265 -3.72 -19.20 -10.79
C LYS A 265 -4.57 -18.41 -9.81
N ASP A 266 -5.83 -18.81 -9.64
CA ASP A 266 -6.79 -18.10 -8.79
C ASP A 266 -6.32 -17.97 -7.34
N GLU A 267 -5.60 -18.96 -6.82
CA GLU A 267 -4.96 -18.92 -5.49
C GLU A 267 -3.83 -17.89 -5.36
N HIS A 268 -3.29 -17.39 -6.48
CA HIS A 268 -2.29 -16.34 -6.52
C HIS A 268 -2.91 -14.94 -6.65
N LEU A 269 -4.23 -14.85 -6.83
CA LEU A 269 -4.91 -13.57 -7.02
C LEU A 269 -5.47 -13.05 -5.70
N ASN A 270 -5.39 -11.74 -5.54
CA ASN A 270 -5.84 -11.01 -4.39
C ASN A 270 -6.72 -9.84 -4.81
N VAL A 271 -7.41 -9.22 -3.85
CA VAL A 271 -8.04 -7.94 -4.10
C VAL A 271 -6.94 -6.90 -4.28
N LEU A 272 -6.92 -6.24 -5.44
CA LEU A 272 -5.95 -5.20 -5.75
C LEU A 272 -6.47 -3.82 -5.30
N LYS A 273 -7.75 -3.59 -5.58
CA LYS A 273 -8.48 -2.36 -5.30
C LYS A 273 -9.94 -2.70 -5.05
N TYR A 274 -10.63 -1.82 -4.36
CA TYR A 274 -12.07 -1.88 -4.19
C TYR A 274 -12.67 -0.51 -4.40
N GLU A 275 -13.92 -0.48 -4.81
CA GLU A 275 -14.69 0.75 -5.00
C GLU A 275 -15.83 0.78 -3.98
N VAL A 276 -16.07 1.96 -3.42
CA VAL A 276 -17.15 2.19 -2.46
C VAL A 276 -18.22 3.09 -3.07
N GLU A 277 -19.45 2.79 -2.70
CA GLU A 277 -20.66 3.51 -3.12
C GLU A 277 -21.40 3.95 -1.85
N SER A 278 -21.88 5.19 -1.83
CA SER A 278 -22.64 5.69 -0.68
C SER A 278 -23.99 4.97 -0.58
N TYR A 279 -24.54 4.87 0.64
CA TYR A 279 -25.89 4.33 0.80
C TYR A 279 -26.95 5.18 0.09
N GLU A 280 -26.72 6.49 -0.05
CA GLU A 280 -27.62 7.40 -0.76
C GLU A 280 -27.63 7.14 -2.27
N ASP A 281 -26.46 7.01 -2.89
CA ASP A 281 -26.32 6.79 -4.34
C ASP A 281 -26.84 5.41 -4.77
N SER A 282 -26.70 4.43 -3.90
CA SER A 282 -27.15 3.05 -4.13
C SER A 282 -28.65 2.82 -3.87
N GLY A 283 -29.37 3.82 -3.35
CA GLY A 283 -30.81 3.76 -3.03
C GLY A 283 -31.17 3.16 -1.67
N HIS A 284 -30.18 2.92 -0.80
CA HIS A 284 -30.34 2.44 0.58
C HIS A 284 -30.55 3.62 1.56
N TYR A 285 -31.62 4.39 1.34
CA TYR A 285 -31.92 5.60 2.11
C TYR A 285 -32.13 5.36 3.61
N ASP A 286 -32.56 4.16 3.98
CA ASP A 286 -32.68 3.73 5.37
C ASP A 286 -31.33 3.78 6.10
N LEU A 287 -30.24 3.38 5.43
CA LEU A 287 -28.88 3.47 5.96
C LEU A 287 -28.26 4.86 5.76
N ALA A 288 -28.56 5.55 4.65
CA ALA A 288 -28.03 6.88 4.36
C ALA A 288 -28.37 7.92 5.44
N TYR A 289 -29.55 7.79 6.06
CA TYR A 289 -30.02 8.72 7.09
C TYR A 289 -29.85 8.20 8.53
N ALA A 290 -28.98 7.20 8.75
CA ALA A 290 -28.67 6.67 10.08
C ALA A 290 -27.96 7.68 11.02
N GLY A 291 -27.63 8.89 10.55
CA GLY A 291 -27.03 9.96 11.36
C GLY A 291 -25.65 10.40 10.87
N GLN A 292 -24.93 11.16 11.70
CA GLN A 292 -23.57 11.62 11.39
C GLN A 292 -22.52 10.80 12.14
N THR A 293 -21.31 10.69 11.56
CA THR A 293 -20.21 9.99 12.22
C THR A 293 -19.79 10.71 13.51
N ALA A 294 -19.48 9.94 14.55
CA ALA A 294 -18.96 10.45 15.82
C ALA A 294 -17.44 10.25 15.96
N ILE A 295 -16.73 9.87 14.89
CA ILE A 295 -15.32 9.50 15.01
C ILE A 295 -14.44 10.76 15.01
N PRO A 296 -13.66 11.03 16.07
CA PRO A 296 -12.95 12.30 16.17
C PRO A 296 -11.75 12.39 15.23
N ASN A 297 -11.56 13.56 14.61
CA ASN A 297 -10.36 13.96 13.86
C ASN A 297 -9.03 13.74 14.61
N ARG A 298 -9.08 13.61 15.95
CA ARG A 298 -7.91 13.27 16.76
C ARG A 298 -7.27 11.95 16.33
N TYR A 299 -8.03 10.97 15.87
CA TYR A 299 -7.48 9.70 15.38
C TYR A 299 -6.57 9.87 14.17
N ILE A 300 -6.88 10.81 13.26
CA ILE A 300 -6.03 11.15 12.12
C ILE A 300 -4.67 11.63 12.60
N ALA A 301 -4.65 12.59 13.52
CA ALA A 301 -3.42 13.15 14.09
C ALA A 301 -2.58 12.09 14.82
N LEU A 302 -3.24 11.25 15.63
CA LEU A 302 -2.60 10.15 16.36
C LEU A 302 -1.98 9.12 15.40
N SER A 303 -2.68 8.77 14.33
CA SER A 303 -2.16 7.82 13.33
C SER A 303 -0.96 8.39 12.56
N ALA A 304 -1.01 9.66 12.16
CA ALA A 304 0.12 10.32 11.52
C ALA A 304 1.35 10.34 12.44
N ARG A 305 1.14 10.63 13.72
CA ARG A 305 2.20 10.61 14.74
C ARG A 305 2.80 9.21 14.90
N LEU A 306 2.00 8.18 15.13
CA LEU A 306 2.48 6.81 15.28
C LEU A 306 3.30 6.35 14.05
N ARG A 307 2.80 6.64 12.84
CA ARG A 307 3.48 6.30 11.58
C ARG A 307 4.88 6.89 11.49
N SER A 308 5.09 8.13 11.92
CA SER A 308 6.41 8.76 11.86
C SER A 308 7.49 8.00 12.65
N TYR A 309 7.12 7.40 13.78
CA TYR A 309 8.02 6.59 14.61
C TYR A 309 8.16 5.17 14.08
N GLN A 310 7.07 4.57 13.58
CA GLN A 310 7.15 3.32 12.85
C GLN A 310 8.11 3.46 11.64
N ASP A 311 8.09 4.60 10.94
CA ASP A 311 8.93 4.84 9.76
C ASP A 311 10.40 4.81 10.17
N LEU A 312 10.74 5.60 11.19
CA LEU A 312 12.07 5.64 11.77
C LEU A 312 12.58 4.25 12.16
N VAL A 313 11.78 3.48 12.92
CA VAL A 313 12.23 2.21 13.47
C VAL A 313 12.50 1.18 12.38
N TYR A 314 11.56 0.89 11.46
CA TYR A 314 11.91 -0.12 10.47
C TYR A 314 12.86 0.40 9.39
N ASP A 315 13.00 1.71 9.16
CA ASP A 315 13.96 2.20 8.16
C ASP A 315 15.37 1.87 8.63
N GLU A 316 15.58 1.97 9.94
CA GLU A 316 16.80 1.52 10.57
C GLU A 316 16.96 0.00 10.53
N ILE A 317 15.92 -0.78 10.84
CA ILE A 317 15.96 -2.26 10.74
C ILE A 317 16.35 -2.69 9.32
N GLU A 318 15.69 -2.16 8.30
CA GLU A 318 15.95 -2.49 6.89
C GLU A 318 17.41 -2.19 6.53
N ARG A 319 17.89 -0.99 6.86
CA ARG A 319 19.28 -0.58 6.61
C ARG A 319 20.27 -1.50 7.32
N LEU A 320 20.09 -1.73 8.62
CA LEU A 320 20.99 -2.60 9.41
C LEU A 320 21.00 -4.03 8.86
N SER A 321 19.84 -4.53 8.42
CA SER A 321 19.71 -5.88 7.85
C SER A 321 20.45 -5.99 6.53
N ALA A 322 20.37 -4.97 5.67
CA ALA A 322 21.13 -4.91 4.42
C ALA A 322 22.65 -4.91 4.67
N PHE A 323 23.14 -4.12 5.62
CA PHE A 323 24.56 -4.12 6.00
C PHE A 323 25.01 -5.45 6.60
N LYS A 324 24.18 -6.06 7.46
CA LYS A 324 24.46 -7.37 8.06
C LYS A 324 24.56 -8.47 7.00
N ALA A 325 23.71 -8.43 5.99
CA ALA A 325 23.65 -9.44 4.93
C ALA A 325 24.92 -9.50 4.06
N VAL A 326 25.69 -8.42 4.00
CA VAL A 326 26.91 -8.33 3.19
C VAL A 326 28.18 -8.21 4.02
N SER A 327 28.07 -8.12 5.35
CA SER A 327 29.26 -8.03 6.21
C SER A 327 29.94 -9.39 6.32
N GLU A 328 31.26 -9.35 6.34
CA GLU A 328 32.14 -10.53 6.56
C GLU A 328 32.86 -10.45 7.91
N ASP A 329 32.74 -9.31 8.63
CA ASP A 329 33.37 -9.09 9.93
C ASP A 329 32.45 -9.62 11.04
N PRO A 330 32.85 -10.66 11.81
CA PRO A 330 32.04 -11.20 12.90
C PRO A 330 31.63 -10.16 13.95
N LEU A 331 32.50 -9.19 14.23
CA LEU A 331 32.21 -8.14 15.23
C LEU A 331 31.15 -7.16 14.71
N GLU A 332 31.25 -6.75 13.44
CA GLU A 332 30.22 -5.91 12.80
C GLU A 332 28.88 -6.66 12.75
N ILE A 333 28.88 -7.95 12.41
CA ILE A 333 27.67 -8.80 12.40
C ILE A 333 27.02 -8.86 13.79
N GLU A 334 27.80 -9.05 14.85
CA GLU A 334 27.29 -9.08 16.23
C GLU A 334 26.65 -7.74 16.62
N GLN A 335 27.34 -6.63 16.36
CA GLN A 335 26.84 -5.28 16.65
C GLN A 335 25.56 -4.94 15.88
N LEU A 336 25.51 -5.28 14.59
CA LEU A 336 24.32 -5.08 13.76
C LEU A 336 23.15 -5.94 14.26
N THR A 337 23.43 -7.19 14.66
CA THR A 337 22.41 -8.10 15.22
C THR A 337 21.81 -7.53 16.50
N ALA A 338 22.65 -7.05 17.43
CA ALA A 338 22.19 -6.44 18.68
C ALA A 338 21.27 -5.23 18.42
N ARG A 339 21.65 -4.33 17.50
CA ARG A 339 20.80 -3.17 17.12
C ARG A 339 19.50 -3.59 16.44
N ILE A 340 19.53 -4.57 15.54
CA ILE A 340 18.32 -5.09 14.89
C ILE A 340 17.36 -5.66 15.93
N THR A 341 17.85 -6.44 16.90
CA THR A 341 17.03 -6.98 17.98
C THR A 341 16.39 -5.87 18.82
N ALA A 342 17.17 -4.86 19.23
CA ALA A 342 16.64 -3.73 19.99
C ALA A 342 15.54 -2.98 19.22
N ARG A 343 15.77 -2.67 17.93
CA ARG A 343 14.76 -2.01 17.08
C ARG A 343 13.54 -2.89 16.82
N ASN A 344 13.69 -4.21 16.74
CA ASN A 344 12.54 -5.11 16.60
C ASN A 344 11.61 -5.10 17.82
N SER A 345 12.15 -4.99 19.03
CA SER A 345 11.32 -4.82 20.23
C SER A 345 10.50 -3.53 20.17
N GLN A 346 11.10 -2.43 19.71
CA GLN A 346 10.40 -1.15 19.50
C GLN A 346 9.34 -1.26 18.41
N ARG A 347 9.65 -1.94 17.30
CA ARG A 347 8.71 -2.21 16.20
C ARG A 347 7.43 -2.88 16.70
N ILE A 348 7.59 -3.95 17.50
CA ILE A 348 6.45 -4.70 18.06
C ILE A 348 5.57 -3.80 18.93
N GLY A 349 6.17 -2.98 19.80
CA GLY A 349 5.40 -2.05 20.64
C GLY A 349 4.59 -1.03 19.83
N LEU A 350 5.17 -0.49 18.76
CA LEU A 350 4.48 0.44 17.86
C LEU A 350 3.37 -0.24 17.03
N GLU A 351 3.58 -1.48 16.57
CA GLU A 351 2.56 -2.28 15.87
C GLU A 351 1.35 -2.55 16.79
N GLN A 352 1.60 -3.01 18.01
CA GLN A 352 0.57 -3.27 19.01
C GLN A 352 -0.22 -2.00 19.39
N ALA A 353 0.42 -0.84 19.40
CA ALA A 353 -0.28 0.43 19.61
C ALA A 353 -1.22 0.77 18.44
N GLY A 354 -0.78 0.51 17.20
CA GLY A 354 -1.59 0.67 16.00
C GLY A 354 -2.81 -0.25 16.00
N GLU A 355 -2.60 -1.54 16.24
CA GLU A 355 -3.68 -2.55 16.31
C GLU A 355 -4.71 -2.20 17.40
N TYR A 356 -4.25 -1.76 18.57
CA TYR A 356 -5.14 -1.29 19.63
C TYR A 356 -6.00 -0.10 19.17
N CYS A 357 -5.38 0.93 18.59
CA CYS A 357 -6.10 2.10 18.10
C CYS A 357 -7.07 1.81 16.94
N ALA A 358 -6.78 0.79 16.12
CA ALA A 358 -7.66 0.36 15.03
C ALA A 358 -9.02 -0.15 15.53
N THR A 359 -9.11 -0.62 16.79
CA THR A 359 -10.38 -1.00 17.44
C THR A 359 -11.23 0.18 17.90
N LEU A 360 -10.77 1.41 17.68
CA LEU A 360 -11.43 2.66 18.08
C LEU A 360 -11.82 2.73 19.58
N PRO A 361 -10.90 2.44 20.53
CA PRO A 361 -11.20 2.35 21.97
C PRO A 361 -11.57 3.68 22.64
N GLY A 362 -11.43 4.80 21.92
CA GLY A 362 -11.51 6.16 22.42
C GLY A 362 -10.18 6.89 22.27
N THR A 363 -10.22 8.18 21.94
CA THR A 363 -9.02 8.96 21.57
C THR A 363 -8.00 9.03 22.70
N THR A 364 -8.44 9.22 23.94
CA THR A 364 -7.56 9.28 25.12
C THR A 364 -6.82 7.97 25.36
N LEU A 365 -7.51 6.84 25.22
CA LEU A 365 -6.90 5.52 25.41
C LEU A 365 -5.91 5.20 24.28
N CYS A 366 -6.28 5.51 23.04
CA CYS A 366 -5.40 5.37 21.89
C CYS A 366 -4.14 6.25 22.04
N GLU A 367 -4.30 7.50 22.44
CA GLU A 367 -3.19 8.43 22.66
C GLU A 367 -2.22 7.91 23.72
N ASN A 368 -2.71 7.51 24.89
CA ASN A 368 -1.87 6.95 25.95
C ASN A 368 -1.08 5.72 25.48
N ARG A 369 -1.69 4.84 24.67
CA ARG A 369 -1.03 3.67 24.11
C ARG A 369 0.08 4.06 23.13
N ILE A 370 -0.17 5.04 22.27
CA ILE A 370 0.81 5.55 21.30
C ILE A 370 1.99 6.21 22.01
N GLU A 371 1.74 7.12 22.96
CA GLU A 371 2.82 7.81 23.68
C GLU A 371 3.68 6.83 24.49
N SER A 372 3.07 5.80 25.10
CA SER A 372 3.81 4.75 25.79
C SER A 372 4.71 3.94 24.84
N ALA A 373 4.25 3.64 23.62
CA ALA A 373 5.05 2.95 22.62
C ALA A 373 6.19 3.83 22.09
N ILE A 374 5.89 5.11 21.82
CA ILE A 374 6.86 6.11 21.36
C ILE A 374 7.95 6.37 22.40
N ALA A 375 7.63 6.40 23.70
CA ALA A 375 8.60 6.61 24.76
C ALA A 375 9.71 5.54 24.81
N ASN A 376 9.49 4.37 24.20
CA ASN A 376 10.49 3.32 24.09
C ASN A 376 11.37 3.44 22.84
N VAL A 377 11.12 4.43 21.96
CA VAL A 377 11.90 4.70 20.75
C VAL A 377 12.91 5.79 21.05
N ASP A 378 14.15 5.38 21.31
CA ASP A 378 15.30 6.28 21.48
C ASP A 378 15.64 7.09 20.22
#